data_AF-A0A7S1KD28-F1
#
_entry.id   AF-A0A7S1KD28-F1
#
_cell.length_a   1.000
_cell.length_b   1.000
_cell.length_c   1.000
_cell.angle_alpha   90.00
_cell.angle_beta   90.00
_cell.angle_gamma   90.00
#
_symmetry.space_group_name_H-M   'P 1'
#
loop_
_entity.id
_entity.type
_entity.pdbx_description
1 polymer ?
#
loop_
_entity_poly.entity_id
_entity_poly.type
_entity_poly.pdbx_seq_one_letter_code
_entity_poly.pdbx_strand_id
1 'polypeptide(L)'
;VSDSFVAGDDLEGSFGSRTQPFMIYQNMRNLQIPYVQSVVKIDDSVMGIAEGLNAGCWTVAVSRYSTHMDVDSIDQWEALGQEEQTRREQASRDKLVGESGAHYVVDTLADVPLVIEDINARLAKQERP
;
A
#
# COMPACT_ATOMS: atom_id res chain seq x y z
N VAL A 1 2.05 -8.51 15.99
CA VAL A 1 3.43 -7.96 15.90
C VAL A 1 3.98 -8.41 14.56
N SER A 2 4.68 -7.56 13.83
CA SER A 2 5.30 -7.97 12.55
C SER A 2 6.56 -8.80 12.80
N ASP A 3 6.87 -9.73 11.90
CA ASP A 3 8.08 -10.56 11.98
C ASP A 3 9.36 -9.80 11.59
N SER A 4 9.20 -8.71 10.83
CA SER A 4 10.26 -7.76 10.46
C SER A 4 9.70 -6.34 10.44
N PHE A 5 10.56 -5.36 10.68
CA PHE A 5 10.28 -3.94 10.55
C PHE A 5 11.55 -3.23 10.06
N VAL A 6 11.39 -2.33 9.09
CA VAL A 6 12.48 -1.50 8.55
C VAL A 6 11.91 -0.11 8.35
N ALA A 7 12.47 0.87 9.06
CA ALA A 7 12.23 2.28 8.89
C ALA A 7 13.30 2.91 7.99
N GLY A 8 13.07 4.15 7.58
CA GLY A 8 14.00 4.84 6.67
C GLY A 8 15.39 5.08 7.27
N ASP A 9 15.45 5.29 8.59
CA ASP A 9 16.69 5.47 9.35
C ASP A 9 17.44 4.16 9.65
N ASP A 10 16.84 3.01 9.37
CA ASP A 10 17.54 1.72 9.41
C ASP A 10 18.47 1.49 8.20
N LEU A 11 18.37 2.34 7.17
CA LEU A 11 19.16 2.24 5.94
C LEU A 11 20.14 3.40 5.79
N GLU A 12 21.34 3.09 5.29
CA GLU A 12 22.38 4.09 5.08
C GLU A 12 22.03 5.09 3.97
N GLY A 13 22.43 6.35 4.18
CA GLY A 13 22.30 7.39 3.17
C GLY A 13 20.85 7.70 2.81
N SER A 14 20.54 7.72 1.51
CA SER A 14 19.19 8.03 1.00
C SER A 14 18.33 6.80 0.71
N PHE A 15 18.82 5.59 1.03
CA PHE A 15 18.13 4.34 0.69
C PHE A 15 16.81 4.14 1.44
N GLY A 16 16.63 4.78 2.60
CA GLY A 16 15.39 4.75 3.38
C GLY A 16 14.27 5.67 2.89
N SER A 17 14.43 6.33 1.76
CA SER A 17 13.46 7.32 1.27
C SER A 17 12.52 6.72 0.22
N ARG A 18 11.20 6.83 0.45
CA ARG A 18 10.21 6.57 -0.61
C ARG A 18 10.39 7.61 -1.74
N THR A 19 10.36 7.21 -3.01
CA THR A 19 9.83 5.96 -3.58
C THR A 19 10.88 4.86 -3.81
N GLN A 20 12.06 4.93 -3.19
CA GLN A 20 13.11 3.92 -3.39
C GLN A 20 12.73 2.59 -2.73
N PRO A 21 13.04 1.44 -3.35
CA PRO A 21 12.52 0.13 -2.94
C PRO A 21 13.29 -0.53 -1.77
N PHE A 22 14.31 0.12 -1.22
CA PHE A 22 15.29 -0.57 -0.39
C PHE A 22 14.76 -1.01 0.98
N MET A 23 13.76 -0.33 1.54
CA MET A 23 13.08 -0.80 2.76
C MET A 23 12.36 -2.14 2.51
N ILE A 24 11.76 -2.31 1.33
CA ILE A 24 11.14 -3.58 0.92
C ILE A 24 12.21 -4.66 0.77
N TYR A 25 13.31 -4.38 0.07
CA TYR A 25 14.40 -5.35 -0.11
C TYR A 25 15.05 -5.76 1.21
N GLN A 26 15.16 -4.84 2.16
CA GLN A 26 15.66 -5.14 3.49
C GLN A 26 14.72 -6.06 4.26
N ASN A 27 13.41 -5.84 4.18
CA ASN A 27 12.42 -6.76 4.74
C ASN A 27 12.46 -8.14 4.07
N MET A 28 12.58 -8.21 2.74
CA MET A 28 12.74 -9.48 2.02
C MET A 28 13.98 -10.25 2.49
N ARG A 29 15.10 -9.56 2.71
CA ARG A 29 16.32 -10.17 3.25
C ARG A 29 16.10 -10.72 4.66
N ASN A 30 15.47 -9.94 5.54
CA ASN A 30 15.20 -10.34 6.92
C ASN A 30 14.29 -11.57 7.00
N LEU A 31 13.27 -11.62 6.14
CA LEU A 31 12.27 -12.69 6.06
C LEU A 31 12.69 -13.84 5.14
N GLN A 32 13.90 -13.78 4.55
CA GLN A 32 14.42 -14.79 3.62
C GLN A 32 13.51 -15.05 2.41
N ILE A 33 12.85 -14.01 1.89
CA ILE A 33 11.98 -14.08 0.71
C ILE A 33 12.81 -13.92 -0.57
N PRO A 34 12.90 -14.94 -1.43
CA PRO A 34 13.80 -14.90 -2.59
C PRO A 34 13.21 -14.22 -3.82
N TYR A 35 11.87 -14.08 -3.91
CA TYR A 35 11.19 -13.59 -5.10
C TYR A 35 10.34 -12.37 -4.79
N VAL A 36 10.61 -11.24 -5.45
CA VAL A 36 9.85 -10.00 -5.21
C VAL A 36 8.42 -10.08 -5.73
N GLN A 37 8.17 -10.93 -6.74
CA GLN A 37 6.83 -11.14 -7.29
C GLN A 37 5.89 -11.86 -6.32
N SER A 38 6.40 -12.46 -5.24
CA SER A 38 5.59 -13.02 -4.15
C SER A 38 5.32 -12.01 -3.02
N VAL A 39 5.73 -10.75 -3.18
CA VAL A 39 5.55 -9.69 -2.19
C VAL A 39 4.42 -8.77 -2.63
N VAL A 40 3.57 -8.40 -1.67
CA VAL A 40 2.48 -7.44 -1.84
C VAL A 40 2.77 -6.22 -0.99
N LYS A 41 2.98 -5.06 -1.61
CA LYS A 41 3.08 -3.77 -0.94
C LYS A 41 1.67 -3.21 -0.74
N ILE A 42 1.28 -3.04 0.52
CA ILE A 42 0.04 -2.39 0.90
C ILE A 42 0.40 -0.99 1.41
N ASP A 43 -0.26 0.04 0.89
CA ASP A 43 -0.04 1.42 1.31
C ASP A 43 -1.31 2.25 1.07
N ASP A 44 -1.40 3.41 1.70
CA ASP A 44 -2.52 4.32 1.58
C ASP A 44 -2.13 5.62 0.85
N SER A 45 -0.89 5.74 0.38
CA SER A 45 -0.36 6.93 -0.30
C SER A 45 0.17 6.61 -1.69
N VAL A 46 0.07 7.58 -2.62
CA VAL A 46 0.66 7.49 -3.96
C VAL A 46 2.17 7.16 -3.90
N MET A 47 2.90 7.78 -2.96
CA MET A 47 4.35 7.58 -2.81
C MET A 47 4.71 6.18 -2.30
N GLY A 48 3.94 5.63 -1.36
CA GLY A 48 4.19 4.28 -0.86
C GLY A 48 3.75 3.18 -1.83
N ILE A 49 2.76 3.44 -2.69
CA ILE A 49 2.47 2.57 -3.82
C ILE A 49 3.61 2.60 -4.84
N ALA A 50 4.10 3.79 -5.18
CA ALA A 50 5.24 3.93 -6.08
C ALA A 50 6.50 3.21 -5.58
N GLU A 51 6.73 3.15 -4.27
CA GLU A 51 7.77 2.31 -3.67
C GLU A 51 7.62 0.82 -4.04
N GLY A 52 6.41 0.28 -3.90
CA GLY A 52 6.10 -1.11 -4.27
C GLY A 52 6.25 -1.39 -5.76
N LEU A 53 5.79 -0.47 -6.60
CA LEU A 53 5.94 -0.55 -8.06
C LEU A 53 7.42 -0.54 -8.46
N ASN A 54 8.21 0.37 -7.88
CA ASN A 54 9.66 0.45 -8.12
C ASN A 54 10.39 -0.80 -7.62
N ALA A 55 9.89 -1.46 -6.58
CA ALA A 55 10.44 -2.72 -6.10
C ALA A 55 10.14 -3.90 -7.03
N GLY A 56 9.08 -3.82 -7.84
CA GLY A 56 8.54 -4.93 -8.62
C GLY A 56 7.59 -5.85 -7.82
N CYS A 57 6.96 -5.31 -6.78
CA CYS A 57 5.94 -5.99 -5.99
C CYS A 57 4.55 -5.86 -6.63
N TRP A 58 3.63 -6.75 -6.25
CA TRP A 58 2.21 -6.43 -6.35
C TRP A 58 1.89 -5.26 -5.42
N THR A 59 0.91 -4.44 -5.76
CA THR A 59 0.58 -3.24 -4.97
C THR A 59 -0.93 -3.14 -4.74
N VAL A 60 -1.29 -2.83 -3.50
CA VAL A 60 -2.68 -2.67 -3.06
C VAL A 60 -2.80 -1.34 -2.34
N ALA A 61 -3.55 -0.41 -2.92
CA ALA A 61 -3.86 0.86 -2.29
C ALA A 61 -5.11 0.73 -1.41
N VAL A 62 -5.07 1.28 -0.20
CA VAL A 62 -6.22 1.32 0.73
C VAL A 62 -6.75 2.75 0.78
N SER A 63 -7.99 2.96 0.34
CA SER A 63 -8.56 4.31 0.19
C SER A 63 -9.16 4.88 1.46
N ARG A 64 -9.73 4.03 2.34
CA ARG A 64 -10.30 4.48 3.61
C ARG A 64 -9.22 4.59 4.67
N TYR A 65 -9.34 5.64 5.49
CA TYR A 65 -8.33 6.11 6.45
C TYR A 65 -6.97 6.44 5.81
N SER A 66 -6.96 6.70 4.51
CA SER A 66 -5.77 7.11 3.78
C SER A 66 -5.33 8.52 4.15
N THR A 67 -4.03 8.79 4.02
CA THR A 67 -3.45 10.15 3.96
C THR A 67 -4.20 11.12 3.03
N HIS A 68 -4.98 10.61 2.07
CA HIS A 68 -5.75 11.41 1.11
C HIS A 68 -7.17 11.75 1.55
N MET A 69 -7.62 11.29 2.72
CA MET A 69 -8.93 11.66 3.27
C MET A 69 -8.96 13.04 3.92
N ASP A 70 -7.80 13.65 4.17
CA ASP A 70 -7.68 14.96 4.82
C ASP A 70 -8.30 14.97 6.24
N VAL A 71 -8.07 13.90 6.99
CA VAL A 71 -8.62 13.67 8.34
C VAL A 71 -7.45 13.36 9.29
N ASP A 72 -7.32 14.16 10.34
CA ASP A 72 -6.25 14.09 11.32
C ASP A 72 -6.53 13.09 12.46
N SER A 73 -7.80 12.79 12.73
CA SER A 73 -8.20 11.88 13.82
C SER A 73 -9.56 11.21 13.59
N ILE A 74 -9.79 10.10 14.30
CA ILE A 74 -11.09 9.40 14.32
C ILE A 74 -12.19 10.31 14.89
N ASP A 75 -11.90 11.07 15.94
CA ASP A 75 -12.88 12.00 16.53
C ASP A 75 -13.31 13.07 15.50
N GLN A 76 -12.36 13.61 14.73
CA GLN A 76 -12.68 14.54 13.64
C GLN A 76 -13.55 13.85 12.59
N TRP A 77 -13.21 12.62 12.20
CA TRP A 77 -14.00 11.83 11.25
C TRP A 77 -15.44 11.64 11.69
N GLU A 78 -15.63 11.19 12.93
CA GLU A 78 -16.94 10.91 13.52
C GLU A 78 -17.79 12.17 13.69
N ALA A 79 -17.16 13.33 13.86
CA ALA A 79 -17.84 14.62 13.92
C ALA A 79 -18.31 15.13 12.55
N LEU A 80 -17.80 14.58 11.43
CA LEU A 80 -18.24 14.95 10.09
C LEU A 80 -19.67 14.46 9.81
N GLY A 81 -20.43 15.24 9.06
CA GLY A 81 -21.68 14.77 8.48
C GLY A 81 -21.45 13.67 7.44
N GLN A 82 -22.44 12.79 7.25
CA GLN A 82 -22.36 11.66 6.32
C GLN A 82 -22.00 12.07 4.88
N GLU A 83 -22.51 13.21 4.42
CA GLU A 83 -22.20 13.75 3.10
C GLU A 83 -20.70 14.06 2.93
N GLU A 84 -20.10 14.70 3.93
CA GLU A 84 -18.69 15.05 3.91
C GLU A 84 -17.79 13.82 4.07
N GLN A 85 -18.22 12.85 4.89
CA GLN A 85 -17.55 11.55 4.97
C GLN A 85 -17.50 10.87 3.59
N THR A 86 -18.66 10.76 2.94
CA THR A 86 -18.78 10.13 1.61
C THR A 86 -17.92 10.87 0.59
N ARG A 87 -17.94 12.21 0.59
CA ARG A 87 -17.15 13.04 -0.31
C ARG A 87 -15.64 12.81 -0.15
N ARG A 88 -15.15 12.70 1.08
CA ARG A 88 -13.73 12.47 1.39
C ARG A 88 -13.28 11.05 1.07
N GLU A 89 -14.09 10.05 1.38
CA GLU A 89 -13.84 8.66 0.99
C GLU A 89 -13.73 8.53 -0.54
N GLN A 90 -14.66 9.13 -1.28
CA GLN A 90 -14.63 9.12 -2.74
C GLN A 90 -13.41 9.85 -3.30
N ALA A 91 -13.09 11.05 -2.78
CA ALA A 91 -11.92 11.80 -3.23
C ALA A 91 -10.60 11.05 -2.98
N SER A 92 -10.47 10.38 -1.83
CA SER A 92 -9.32 9.53 -1.52
C SER A 92 -9.20 8.37 -2.51
N ARG A 93 -10.31 7.66 -2.75
CA ARG A 93 -10.38 6.56 -3.72
C ARG A 93 -10.01 7.02 -5.13
N ASP A 94 -10.61 8.11 -5.61
CA ASP A 94 -10.37 8.65 -6.95
C ASP A 94 -8.91 9.04 -7.14
N LYS A 95 -8.29 9.65 -6.11
CA LYS A 95 -6.87 10.00 -6.14
C LYS A 95 -5.99 8.77 -6.28
N LEU A 96 -6.22 7.73 -5.47
CA LEU A 96 -5.44 6.50 -5.56
C LEU A 96 -5.64 5.79 -6.90
N VAL A 97 -6.88 5.69 -7.39
CA VAL A 97 -7.18 5.10 -8.71
C VAL A 97 -6.51 5.88 -9.83
N GLY A 98 -6.53 7.21 -9.77
CA GLY A 98 -6.02 8.08 -10.85
C GLY A 98 -4.50 8.25 -10.86
N GLU A 99 -3.85 8.24 -9.70
CA GLU A 99 -2.45 8.66 -9.58
C GLU A 99 -1.48 7.59 -9.07
N SER A 100 -1.95 6.55 -8.35
CA SER A 100 -1.03 5.62 -7.68
C SER A 100 -0.41 4.57 -8.61
N GLY A 101 -1.10 4.20 -9.70
CA GLY A 101 -0.73 3.05 -10.52
C GLY A 101 -0.85 1.71 -9.80
N ALA A 102 -1.58 1.63 -8.67
CA ALA A 102 -1.74 0.39 -7.93
C ALA A 102 -2.42 -0.70 -8.77
N HIS A 103 -2.01 -1.96 -8.56
CA HIS A 103 -2.66 -3.11 -9.20
C HIS A 103 -4.09 -3.30 -8.69
N TYR A 104 -4.33 -2.94 -7.42
CA TYR A 104 -5.63 -3.00 -6.76
C TYR A 104 -5.85 -1.76 -5.90
N VAL A 105 -7.11 -1.30 -5.83
CA VAL A 105 -7.55 -0.27 -4.88
C VAL A 105 -8.75 -0.80 -4.12
N VAL A 106 -8.58 -0.95 -2.81
CA VAL A 106 -9.61 -1.44 -1.88
C VAL A 106 -10.01 -0.36 -0.90
N ASP A 107 -11.16 -0.51 -0.27
CA ASP A 107 -11.61 0.47 0.71
C ASP A 107 -10.91 0.24 2.05
N THR A 108 -10.80 -1.00 2.52
CA THR A 108 -10.21 -1.29 3.82
C THR A 108 -9.24 -2.47 3.78
N LEU A 109 -8.47 -2.64 4.85
CA LEU A 109 -7.62 -3.82 5.02
C LEU A 109 -8.42 -5.14 5.09
N ALA A 110 -9.72 -5.09 5.40
CA ALA A 110 -10.58 -6.27 5.43
C ALA A 110 -10.80 -6.88 4.03
N ASP A 111 -10.58 -6.10 2.98
CA ASP A 111 -10.75 -6.53 1.59
C ASP A 111 -9.47 -7.16 1.01
N VAL A 112 -8.33 -6.96 1.66
CA VAL A 112 -7.01 -7.45 1.23
C VAL A 112 -6.98 -8.98 1.05
N PRO A 113 -7.57 -9.82 1.93
CA PRO A 113 -7.57 -11.27 1.73
C PRO A 113 -8.11 -11.71 0.36
N LEU A 114 -9.17 -11.07 -0.14
CA LEU A 114 -9.74 -11.37 -1.46
C LEU A 114 -8.79 -10.98 -2.61
N VAL A 115 -8.04 -9.88 -2.44
CA VAL A 115 -7.00 -9.47 -3.40
C VAL A 115 -5.84 -10.47 -3.41
N ILE A 116 -5.44 -11.01 -2.25
CA ILE A 116 -4.39 -12.03 -2.17
C ILE A 116 -4.81 -13.31 -2.90
N GLU A 117 -6.08 -13.72 -2.80
CA GLU A 117 -6.61 -14.86 -3.56
C GLU A 117 -6.50 -14.64 -5.07
N ASP A 118 -6.85 -13.45 -5.57
CA ASP A 118 -6.72 -13.12 -6.99
C ASP A 118 -5.25 -13.08 -7.44
N ILE A 119 -4.36 -12.45 -6.66
CA ILE A 119 -2.91 -12.44 -6.93
C ILE A 119 -2.37 -13.87 -7.04
N ASN A 120 -2.75 -14.77 -6.13
CA ASN A 120 -2.34 -16.17 -6.18
C ASN A 120 -2.85 -16.87 -7.46
N ALA A 121 -4.09 -16.60 -7.88
CA ALA A 121 -4.64 -17.13 -9.12
C ALA A 121 -3.91 -16.60 -10.36
N ARG A 122 -3.50 -15.34 -10.36
CA ARG A 122 -2.71 -14.70 -11.43
C ARG A 122 -1.29 -15.24 -11.49
N LEU A 123 -0.62 -15.39 -10.34
CA LEU A 123 0.70 -16.03 -10.24
C LEU A 123 0.68 -17.47 -10.75
N ALA A 124 -0.38 -18.24 -10.47
CA ALA A 124 -0.55 -19.60 -11.01
C ALA A 124 -0.64 -19.63 -12.54
N LYS A 125 -1.05 -18.52 -13.18
CA LYS A 125 -1.06 -18.33 -14.63
C LYS A 125 0.23 -17.69 -15.17
N GLN A 126 1.26 -17.59 -14.34
CA GLN A 126 2.54 -16.94 -14.65
C GLN A 126 2.46 -15.44 -14.94
N GLU A 127 1.36 -14.79 -14.55
CA GLU A 127 1.32 -13.33 -14.51
C GLU A 127 2.29 -12.80 -13.45
N ARG A 128 2.71 -11.56 -13.63
CA ARG A 128 3.61 -10.83 -12.73
C ARG A 128 3.01 -9.45 -12.47
N PRO A 129 3.44 -8.78 -11.38
CA PRO A 129 3.20 -7.35 -11.24
C PRO A 129 3.61 -6.61 -12.53
#